data_AF-A0A8S9MUB3-F1
#
_entry.id   AF-A0A8S9MUB3-F1
#
_cell.length_a   1.000
_cell.length_b   1.000
_cell.length_c   1.000
_cell.angle_alpha   90.00
_cell.angle_beta   90.00
_cell.angle_gamma   90.00
#
_symmetry.space_group_name_H-M   'P 1'
#
loop_
_entity.id
_entity.type
_entity.pdbx_description
1 polymer ?
#
loop_
_entity_poly.entity_id
_entity_poly.type
_entity_poly.pdbx_seq_one_letter_code
_entity_poly.pdbx_strand_id
1 'polypeptide(L)'
;MDKWIWANGHGLAQFTALGQTLSVHSYTVVRNKVYFLNYNIPGMGVFDPEKNSWSWVSVPRADFRFKLGQWNNKVILSGYHATSVLINC
;
A
#
# COMPACT_ATOMS: atom_id res chain seq x y z
N MET A 1 -10.67 8.19 16.88
CA MET A 1 -9.42 8.95 16.71
C MET A 1 -9.06 8.87 15.24
N ASP A 2 -9.44 9.89 14.49
CA ASP A 2 -9.27 9.96 13.04
C ASP A 2 -7.79 10.18 12.72
N LYS A 3 -7.13 9.16 12.16
CA LYS A 3 -5.70 9.23 11.81
C LYS A 3 -5.57 9.32 10.29
N TRP A 4 -5.40 10.54 9.80
CA TRP A 4 -5.37 10.88 8.38
C TRP A 4 -4.01 10.53 7.74
N ILE A 5 -4.07 9.98 6.53
CA ILE A 5 -2.92 9.73 5.65
C ILE A 5 -2.54 11.06 5.00
N TRP A 6 -1.32 11.56 5.25
CA TRP A 6 -0.75 12.67 4.46
C TRP A 6 0.12 12.07 3.35
N ALA A 7 -0.45 11.90 2.16
CA ALA A 7 0.31 11.62 0.95
C ALA A 7 0.59 12.95 0.24
N ASN A 8 1.74 13.57 0.53
CA ASN A 8 2.15 14.77 -0.20
C ASN A 8 2.49 14.37 -1.64
N GLY A 9 1.88 15.06 -2.61
CA GLY A 9 1.92 14.75 -4.05
C GLY A 9 3.28 14.89 -4.73
N HIS A 10 4.38 15.03 -4.00
CA HIS A 10 5.72 15.20 -4.54
C HIS A 10 6.71 14.29 -3.78
N GLY A 11 6.96 13.09 -4.31
CA GLY A 11 8.17 12.32 -4.07
C GLY A 11 8.15 11.29 -2.93
N LEU A 12 7.50 11.55 -1.79
CA LEU A 12 7.49 10.63 -0.64
C LEU A 12 6.16 10.75 0.12
N ALA A 13 5.42 9.65 0.25
CA ALA A 13 4.26 9.59 1.13
C ALA A 13 4.65 8.92 2.45
N GLN A 14 4.10 9.41 3.56
CA GLN A 14 4.29 8.80 4.88
C GLN A 14 2.97 8.16 5.32
N PHE A 15 3.06 6.94 5.86
CA PHE A 15 1.91 6.25 6.43
C PHE A 15 2.13 6.04 7.93
N THR A 16 1.32 6.71 8.75
CA THR A 16 1.44 6.67 10.21
C THR A 16 0.22 6.01 10.85
N ALA A 17 0.41 4.85 11.47
CA ALA A 17 -0.62 4.17 12.26
C ALA A 17 -0.01 3.54 13.51
N LEU A 18 -0.77 3.48 14.61
CA LEU A 18 -0.33 2.83 15.87
C LEU A 18 1.02 3.31 16.45
N GLY A 19 1.40 4.57 16.20
CA GLY A 19 2.68 5.13 16.65
C GLY A 19 3.87 4.79 15.74
N GLN A 20 3.66 4.00 14.69
CA GLN A 20 4.66 3.69 13.67
C GLN A 20 4.44 4.58 12.44
N THR A 21 5.53 5.09 11.86
CA THR A 21 5.54 5.83 10.59
C THR A 21 6.36 5.06 9.55
N LEU A 22 5.77 4.81 8.39
CA LEU A 22 6.38 4.10 7.26
C LEU A 22 6.56 5.04 6.07
N SER A 23 7.70 4.93 5.39
CA SER A 23 7.93 5.60 4.11
C SER A 23 7.34 4.77 2.97
N VAL A 24 6.32 5.31 2.29
CA VAL A 24 5.56 4.60 1.25
C VAL A 24 5.62 5.35 -0.08
N HIS A 25 5.66 4.61 -1.19
CA HIS A 25 5.73 5.18 -2.55
C HIS A 25 4.44 5.01 -3.36
N SER A 26 3.52 4.21 -2.85
CA SER A 26 2.19 4.01 -3.41
C SER A 26 1.27 3.39 -2.36
N TYR A 27 0.00 3.74 -2.39
CA TYR A 27 -1.02 3.13 -1.54
C TYR A 27 -2.37 3.10 -2.26
N THR A 28 -3.26 2.24 -1.80
CA THR A 28 -4.67 2.20 -2.18
C THR A 28 -5.51 1.70 -1.00
N VAL A 29 -6.82 1.91 -1.05
CA VAL A 29 -7.76 1.45 -0.02
C VAL A 29 -8.75 0.48 -0.65
N VAL A 30 -8.84 -0.73 -0.11
CA VAL A 30 -9.78 -1.76 -0.55
C VAL A 30 -10.48 -2.34 0.66
N ARG A 31 -11.82 -2.31 0.69
CA ARG A 31 -12.64 -2.86 1.78
C ARG A 31 -12.16 -2.42 3.18
N ASN A 32 -12.02 -1.10 3.36
CA ASN A 32 -11.56 -0.47 4.62
C ASN A 32 -10.11 -0.81 5.05
N LYS A 33 -9.34 -1.53 4.23
CA LYS A 33 -7.92 -1.81 4.51
C LYS A 33 -7.04 -0.96 3.63
N VAL A 34 -5.93 -0.48 4.19
CA VAL A 34 -4.92 0.27 3.45
C VAL A 34 -3.86 -0.70 2.97
N TYR A 35 -3.64 -0.73 1.66
CA TYR A 35 -2.57 -1.48 1.02
C TYR A 35 -1.50 -0.49 0.59
N PHE A 36 -0.23 -0.76 0.89
CA PHE A 36 0.85 0.16 0.60
C PHE A 36 2.13 -0.57 0.18
N LEU A 37 2.96 0.13 -0.60
CA LEU A 37 4.30 -0.30 -0.93
C LEU A 37 5.30 0.59 -0.20
N ASN A 38 6.21 -0.05 0.53
CA ASN A 38 7.22 0.59 1.36
C ASN A 38 8.56 0.64 0.60
N TYR A 39 9.33 1.71 0.77
CA TYR A 39 10.66 1.82 0.14
C TYR A 39 11.70 0.83 0.68
N ASN A 40 11.59 0.48 1.96
CA ASN A 40 12.62 -0.25 2.71
C ASN A 40 12.25 -1.71 2.96
N ILE A 41 10.97 -2.07 2.81
CA ILE A 41 10.46 -3.41 3.13
C ILE A 41 9.93 -4.04 1.83
N PRO A 42 10.47 -5.18 1.41
CA PRO A 42 9.97 -5.87 0.22
C PRO A 42 8.56 -6.41 0.45
N GLY A 43 7.75 -6.38 -0.60
CA GLY A 43 6.37 -6.86 -0.57
C GLY A 43 5.35 -5.74 -0.38
N MET A 44 4.10 -6.15 -0.16
CA MET A 44 2.98 -5.23 0.03
C MET A 44 2.54 -5.26 1.49
N GLY A 45 2.52 -4.11 2.14
CA GLY A 45 1.99 -3.97 3.49
C GLY A 45 0.48 -3.76 3.46
N VAL A 46 -0.19 -4.27 4.50
CA VAL A 46 -1.63 -4.14 4.70
C VAL A 46 -1.87 -3.65 6.13
N PHE A 47 -2.61 -2.56 6.25
CA PHE A 47 -3.12 -2.10 7.54
C PHE A 47 -4.62 -2.32 7.62
N ASP A 48 -5.04 -3.05 8.65
CA ASP A 48 -6.43 -3.34 8.97
C ASP A 48 -6.85 -2.47 10.17
N PRO A 49 -7.61 -1.38 9.96
CA PRO A 49 -8.01 -0.48 11.04
C PRO A 49 -9.03 -1.11 11.99
N GLU A 50 -9.80 -2.10 11.57
CA GLU A 50 -10.76 -2.79 12.44
C GLU A 50 -10.02 -3.64 13.49
N LYS A 51 -8.88 -4.21 13.08
CA LYS A 51 -8.02 -5.01 13.94
C LYS A 51 -6.89 -4.23 14.59
N ASN A 52 -6.70 -2.96 14.21
CA ASN A 52 -5.52 -2.17 14.57
C ASN A 52 -4.23 -2.98 14.39
N SER A 53 -4.05 -3.56 13.20
CA SER A 53 -2.91 -4.44 12.96
C SER A 53 -2.33 -4.30 11.55
N TRP A 54 -1.06 -4.70 11.46
CA TRP A 54 -0.28 -4.73 10.23
C TRP A 54 -0.10 -6.18 9.79
N SER A 55 -0.13 -6.40 8.48
CA SER A 55 0.26 -7.67 7.86
C SER A 55 1.01 -7.42 6.56
N TRP A 56 1.68 -8.44 6.05
CA TRP A 56 2.51 -8.36 4.85
C TRP A 56 2.14 -9.46 3.86
N VAL A 57 1.96 -9.08 2.61
CA VAL A 57 1.66 -9.98 1.51
C VAL A 57 2.88 -10.04 0.59
N SER A 58 3.38 -11.24 0.35
CA SER A 58 4.42 -11.47 -0.64
C SER A 58 3.84 -11.21 -2.03
N VAL A 59 4.47 -10.30 -2.78
CA VAL A 59 4.12 -10.00 -4.16
C VAL A 59 5.36 -10.12 -5.06
N PRO A 60 5.21 -10.49 -6.34
CA PRO A 60 6.33 -10.51 -7.29
C PRO A 60 7.00 -9.14 -7.30
N ARG A 61 8.33 -9.13 -7.10
CA ARG A 61 9.25 -8.00 -6.91
C ARG A 61 8.63 -6.61 -7.21
N ALA A 62 7.87 -6.09 -6.26
CA ALA A 62 7.37 -4.71 -6.29
C ALA A 62 8.51 -3.80 -5.84
N ASP A 63 9.15 -3.10 -6.78
CA ASP A 63 10.06 -2.00 -6.48
C ASP A 63 9.34 -0.65 -6.56
N PHE A 64 10.09 0.44 -6.31
CA PHE A 64 9.55 1.80 -6.27
C PHE A 64 8.84 2.25 -7.56
N ARG A 65 9.02 1.55 -8.69
CA ARG A 65 8.39 1.85 -9.98
C ARG A 65 6.97 1.30 -10.07
N PHE A 66 6.57 0.43 -9.14
CA PHE A 66 5.22 -0.09 -9.09
C PHE A 66 4.26 0.89 -8.41
N LYS A 67 3.01 0.88 -8.89
CA LYS A 67 1.91 1.64 -8.32
C LYS A 67 0.75 0.72 -7.98
N LEU A 68 0.11 1.01 -6.87
CA LEU A 68 -1.11 0.36 -6.44
C LEU A 68 -2.31 1.14 -6.95
N GLY A 69 -3.31 0.39 -7.41
CA GLY A 69 -4.64 0.87 -7.72
C GLY A 69 -5.69 -0.10 -7.18
N GLN A 70 -6.96 0.24 -7.37
CA GLN A 70 -8.09 -0.58 -6.93
C GLN A 70 -9.03 -0.80 -8.11
N TRP A 71 -9.50 -2.05 -8.25
CA TRP A 71 -10.51 -2.43 -9.24
C TRP A 71 -11.35 -3.58 -8.73
N ASN A 72 -12.67 -3.41 -8.76
CA ASN A 72 -13.64 -4.45 -8.37
C ASN A 72 -13.29 -5.16 -7.05
N ASN A 73 -13.05 -4.39 -5.99
CA ASN A 73 -12.64 -4.88 -4.67
C ASN A 73 -11.34 -5.69 -4.63
N LYS A 74 -10.47 -5.52 -5.63
CA LYS A 74 -9.12 -6.08 -5.69
C LYS A 74 -8.08 -4.99 -5.74
N VAL A 75 -6.89 -5.29 -5.26
CA VAL A 75 -5.72 -4.45 -5.46
C VAL A 75 -5.13 -4.77 -6.84
N ILE A 76 -4.84 -3.73 -7.60
CA ILE A 76 -4.04 -3.81 -8.82
C ILE A 76 -2.62 -3.38 -8.46
N LEU A 77 -1.65 -4.22 -8.81
CA LEU A 77 -0.23 -3.87 -8.82
C LEU A 77 0.20 -3.65 -10.28
N SER A 78 0.49 -2.40 -10.65
CA SER A 78 0.90 -2.03 -12.02
C SER A 78 2.35 -1.59 -12.06
N GLY A 79 3.14 -2.23 -12.92
CA GLY A 79 4.54 -1.88 -13.17
C GLY A 79 4.74 -1.05 -14.43
N TYR A 80 5.97 -0.53 -14.61
CA TYR A 80 6.36 0.31 -15.75
C TYR A 80 6.24 -0.39 -17.12
N HIS A 81 6.37 -1.72 -17.17
CA HIS A 81 6.30 -2.50 -18.42
C HIS A 81 4.88 -2.99 -18.77
N ALA A 82 3.84 -2.26 -18.34
CA ALA A 82 2.42 -2.59 -18.58
C ALA A 82 1.96 -3.97 -18.03
N THR A 83 2.73 -4.58 -17.14
CA THR A 83 2.28 -5.77 -16.40
C THR A 83 1.44 -5.32 -15.22
N SER A 84 0.18 -5.79 -15.17
CA SER A 84 -0.70 -5.62 -14.03
C SER A 84 -1.02 -6.97 -13.41
N VAL A 85 -0.89 -7.07 -12.08
CA VAL A 85 -1.28 -8.26 -11.32
C VAL A 85 -2.48 -7.90 -10.45
N LEU A 86 -3.53 -8.73 -10.53
CA LEU A 86 -4.66 -8.65 -9.63
C LEU A 86 -4.37 -9.45 -8.36
N ILE A 87 -4.41 -8.77 -7.23
CA ILE A 87 -4.19 -9.38 -5.92
C ILE A 87 -5.55 -9.52 -5.24
N ASN A 88 -5.87 -10.74 -4.81
CA ASN A 88 -7.08 -11.00 -4.04
C ASN A 88 -6.91 -10.48 -2.61
N CYS A 89 -7.98 -9.85 -2.11
CA CYS A 89 -8.02 -9.13 -0.84
C CYS A 89 -8.94 -9.81 0.17
#